data_AF-A0A9P8N6R6-F1
#
_entry.id   AF-A0A9P8N6R6-F1
#
_cell.length_a   1.000
_cell.length_b   1.000
_cell.length_c   1.000
_cell.angle_alpha   90.00
_cell.angle_beta   90.00
_cell.angle_gamma   90.00
#
_symmetry.space_group_name_H-M   'P 1'
#
loop_
_entity.id
_entity.type
_entity.pdbx_description
1 polymer ?
#
loop_
_entity_poly.entity_id
_entity_poly.type
_entity_poly.pdbx_seq_one_letter_code
_entity_poly.pdbx_strand_id
1 'polypeptide(L)'
;MLSRHLRLLCLVYLFWWPIPTYSQPPGPEITVVYRADTLRPQQARLQGGFWPRGMNRTRPTALRADFSLFNHVQGTSSHTSRDNSGFVSTTASGDFAEQHLLDDLDATGYIYRIHVAENIVDAAASLGPYYPYPDEEEFAAIAGVRWIQVLGWTEYRNGDEMDYVENPDYRSELFDSRRTGGAQPQLAGFPVGHPAWHEDPWRFMADCLSFKKRQLFSECVPRDSALEHGSDYLASATRFDSLKLRVQLANDFYAGTEDAIGVRFGSEKSDISLFNDASRGQTASVDVNLTVVFGQAKVPLQSLSGLLLIQTPVPHPVAADDFKIQGAFGGCREARYLTCAAS
;
A
#
# COMPACT_ATOMS: atom_id res chain seq x y z
N MET A 1 -18.23 70.61 -28.65
CA MET A 1 -18.88 69.80 -27.60
C MET A 1 -19.21 68.43 -28.17
N LEU A 2 -18.97 67.40 -27.36
CA LEU A 2 -19.15 65.95 -27.56
C LEU A 2 -18.13 65.18 -28.43
N SER A 3 -17.41 64.33 -27.69
CA SER A 3 -16.29 63.48 -28.03
C SER A 3 -16.75 62.05 -28.29
N ARG A 4 -15.97 61.37 -29.12
CA ARG A 4 -16.15 60.02 -29.69
C ARG A 4 -16.15 58.93 -28.61
N HIS A 5 -17.09 57.99 -28.71
CA HIS A 5 -17.00 56.68 -28.04
C HIS A 5 -16.32 55.68 -28.99
N LEU A 6 -15.07 55.34 -28.72
CA LEU A 6 -14.38 54.20 -29.33
C LEU A 6 -14.34 53.08 -28.28
N ARG A 7 -15.18 52.05 -28.46
CA ARG A 7 -15.14 50.84 -27.62
C ARG A 7 -14.01 49.95 -28.15
N LEU A 8 -12.95 49.82 -27.36
CA LEU A 8 -11.85 48.89 -27.60
C LEU A 8 -12.35 47.46 -27.28
N LEU A 9 -12.54 46.63 -28.30
CA LEU A 9 -12.76 45.20 -28.17
C LEU A 9 -11.39 44.53 -28.06
N CYS A 10 -10.98 44.14 -26.85
CA CYS A 10 -9.84 43.23 -26.65
C CYS A 10 -10.24 41.83 -27.10
N LEU A 11 -9.88 41.46 -28.33
CA LEU A 11 -9.85 40.08 -28.81
C LEU A 11 -8.70 39.34 -28.10
N VAL A 12 -9.01 38.60 -27.04
CA VAL A 12 -8.09 37.63 -26.44
C VAL A 12 -8.05 36.42 -27.38
N TYR A 13 -7.01 36.35 -28.23
CA TYR A 13 -6.70 35.14 -28.98
C TYR A 13 -6.19 34.08 -27.99
N LEU A 14 -7.07 33.18 -27.56
CA LEU A 14 -6.68 31.92 -26.94
C LEU A 14 -6.03 31.04 -28.02
N PHE A 15 -4.72 31.18 -28.21
CA PHE A 15 -3.93 30.19 -28.92
C PHE A 15 -3.91 28.92 -28.06
N TRP A 16 -4.85 28.03 -28.36
CA TRP A 16 -4.85 26.63 -27.96
C TRP A 16 -3.69 25.93 -28.68
N TRP A 17 -2.45 26.18 -28.23
CA TRP A 17 -1.38 25.25 -28.54
C TRP A 17 -1.64 24.02 -27.67
N PRO A 18 -1.88 22.82 -28.24
CA PRO A 18 -1.82 21.62 -27.45
C PRO A 18 -0.44 21.59 -26.80
N ILE A 19 -0.40 21.69 -25.47
CA ILE A 19 0.81 21.34 -24.73
C ILE A 19 1.12 19.92 -25.20
N PRO A 20 2.28 19.66 -25.84
CA PRO A 20 2.67 18.31 -26.14
C PRO A 20 2.82 17.62 -24.79
N THR A 21 1.80 16.86 -24.39
CA THR A 21 1.97 15.85 -23.36
C THR A 21 3.00 14.91 -23.93
N TYR A 22 4.23 14.99 -23.44
CA TYR A 22 5.28 14.03 -23.72
C TYR A 22 4.91 12.74 -23.00
N SER A 23 3.82 12.09 -23.42
CA SER A 23 3.55 10.71 -23.05
C SER A 23 4.55 9.88 -23.85
N GLN A 24 5.70 9.59 -23.26
CA GLN A 24 6.51 8.50 -23.77
C GLN A 24 5.60 7.27 -23.90
N PRO A 25 5.67 6.52 -25.01
CA PRO A 25 4.97 5.25 -25.09
C PRO A 25 5.37 4.44 -23.84
N PRO A 26 4.41 3.79 -23.15
CA PRO A 26 4.77 2.96 -22.01
C PRO A 26 5.84 1.98 -22.48
N GLY A 27 6.97 1.96 -21.76
CA GLY A 27 8.03 0.98 -21.99
C GLY A 27 7.49 -0.45 -21.91
N PRO A 28 8.32 -1.46 -22.22
CA PRO A 28 7.92 -2.85 -22.03
C PRO A 28 7.36 -3.04 -20.61
N GLU A 29 6.24 -3.73 -20.52
CA GLU A 29 5.60 -3.99 -19.23
C GLU A 29 6.52 -4.87 -18.38
N ILE A 30 6.99 -4.32 -17.25
CA ILE A 30 7.79 -5.07 -16.28
C ILE A 30 6.88 -6.07 -15.58
N THR A 31 7.13 -7.36 -15.79
CA THR A 31 6.41 -8.47 -15.14
C THR A 31 7.25 -9.21 -14.09
N VAL A 32 8.58 -9.06 -14.18
CA VAL A 32 9.54 -9.70 -13.27
C VAL A 32 10.55 -8.65 -12.82
N VAL A 33 10.90 -8.70 -11.53
CA VAL A 33 12.04 -7.99 -10.95
C VAL A 33 12.99 -9.00 -10.30
N TYR A 34 14.23 -8.57 -10.10
CA TYR A 34 15.33 -9.37 -9.62
C TYR A 34 15.80 -8.85 -8.28
N ARG A 35 16.25 -9.75 -7.41
CA ARG A 35 16.91 -9.41 -6.15
C ARG A 35 18.10 -10.32 -5.93
N ALA A 36 19.29 -9.74 -5.91
CA ALA A 36 20.47 -10.40 -5.39
C ALA A 36 20.44 -10.39 -3.85
N ASP A 37 20.67 -11.55 -3.23
CA ASP A 37 20.65 -11.71 -1.77
C ASP A 37 21.50 -12.90 -1.34
N THR A 38 22.10 -12.83 -0.14
CA THR A 38 22.84 -13.95 0.45
C THR A 38 21.93 -14.89 1.26
N LEU A 39 20.68 -14.49 1.51
CA LEU A 39 19.67 -15.30 2.17
C LEU A 39 19.33 -16.53 1.34
N ARG A 40 19.40 -17.72 1.96
CA ARG A 40 19.13 -18.98 1.26
C ARG A 40 17.63 -19.19 0.98
N PRO A 41 17.27 -19.88 -0.11
CA PRO A 41 15.87 -20.14 -0.46
C PRO A 41 15.06 -20.80 0.67
N GLN A 42 15.67 -21.75 1.40
CA GLN A 42 15.01 -22.41 2.53
C GLN A 42 14.74 -21.42 3.68
N GLN A 43 15.65 -20.47 3.91
CA GLN A 43 15.48 -19.44 4.93
C GLN A 43 14.43 -18.41 4.50
N ALA A 44 14.51 -17.92 3.25
CA ALA A 44 13.51 -17.05 2.64
C ALA A 44 12.10 -17.67 2.74
N ARG A 45 11.98 -18.97 2.42
CA ARG A 45 10.75 -19.76 2.58
C ARG A 45 10.26 -19.84 4.02
N LEU A 46 11.10 -20.28 4.95
CA LEU A 46 10.75 -20.43 6.38
C LEU A 46 10.23 -19.12 6.98
N GLN A 47 10.74 -18.02 6.46
CA GLN A 47 10.43 -16.69 6.94
C GLN A 47 9.31 -16.00 6.11
N GLY A 48 8.76 -16.69 5.11
CA GLY A 48 7.65 -16.23 4.30
C GLY A 48 7.99 -15.16 3.27
N GLY A 49 9.27 -14.95 2.95
CA GLY A 49 9.74 -14.03 1.91
C GLY A 49 10.87 -13.09 2.35
N PHE A 50 10.92 -11.91 1.75
CA PHE A 50 11.88 -10.84 2.04
C PHE A 50 11.16 -9.68 2.72
N TRP A 51 11.71 -9.17 3.81
CA TRP A 51 11.03 -8.20 4.66
C TRP A 51 11.93 -7.01 4.97
N PRO A 52 11.39 -5.78 5.06
CA PRO A 52 12.14 -4.64 5.55
C PRO A 52 12.65 -4.90 6.99
N ARG A 53 13.87 -4.46 7.29
CA ARG A 53 14.44 -4.49 8.65
C ARG A 53 13.57 -3.67 9.60
N GLY A 54 13.32 -4.21 10.80
CA GLY A 54 12.50 -3.55 11.82
C GLY A 54 10.98 -3.75 11.68
N MET A 55 10.50 -4.41 10.62
CA MET A 55 9.08 -4.70 10.46
C MET A 55 8.61 -5.81 11.41
N ASN A 56 7.43 -5.63 12.02
CA ASN A 56 6.77 -6.69 12.79
C ASN A 56 6.06 -7.68 11.85
N ARG A 57 6.67 -8.85 11.68
CA ARG A 57 6.21 -9.92 10.78
C ARG A 57 4.89 -10.57 11.20
N THR A 58 4.52 -10.48 12.48
CA THR A 58 3.25 -11.02 13.00
C THR A 58 2.07 -10.08 12.74
N ARG A 59 2.36 -8.83 12.37
CA ARG A 59 1.37 -7.79 12.05
C ARG A 59 1.90 -6.95 10.88
N PRO A 60 1.89 -7.49 9.64
CA PRO A 60 2.43 -6.79 8.47
C PRO A 60 1.70 -5.48 8.15
N THR A 61 0.51 -5.25 8.71
CA THR A 61 -0.22 -3.97 8.67
C THR A 61 0.12 -3.01 9.82
N ALA A 62 0.77 -3.47 10.90
CA ALA A 62 1.23 -2.63 12.00
C ALA A 62 2.64 -2.11 11.70
N LEU A 63 2.68 -1.10 10.83
CA LEU A 63 3.89 -0.49 10.31
C LEU A 63 4.67 0.23 11.43
N ARG A 64 5.95 -0.12 11.62
CA ARG A 64 6.86 0.50 12.62
C ARG A 64 8.21 0.93 12.04
N ALA A 65 8.38 0.81 10.72
CA ALA A 65 9.58 1.27 10.00
C ALA A 65 9.41 2.72 9.55
N ASP A 66 10.50 3.39 9.18
CA ASP A 66 10.44 4.56 8.29
C ASP A 66 9.78 4.11 6.97
N PHE A 67 9.01 4.95 6.28
CA PHE A 67 8.34 4.63 5.00
C PHE A 67 8.73 5.61 3.89
N SER A 68 9.87 6.29 4.05
CA SER A 68 10.41 7.20 3.05
C SER A 68 11.18 6.43 1.98
N LEU A 69 10.67 6.44 0.75
CA LEU A 69 11.39 5.93 -0.42
C LEU A 69 12.68 6.71 -0.65
N PHE A 70 12.69 8.01 -0.39
CA PHE A 70 13.91 8.82 -0.42
C PHE A 70 14.97 8.29 0.56
N ASN A 71 14.59 8.01 1.82
CA ASN A 71 15.53 7.42 2.78
C ASN A 71 15.92 5.98 2.42
N HIS A 72 15.05 5.23 1.74
CA HIS A 72 15.37 3.90 1.20
C HIS A 72 16.53 3.97 0.21
N VAL A 73 16.40 4.82 -0.82
CA VAL A 73 17.34 4.88 -1.93
C VAL A 73 18.60 5.67 -1.58
N GLN A 74 18.63 6.44 -0.50
CA GLN A 74 19.84 7.10 0.02
C GLN A 74 20.75 6.08 0.75
N GLY A 75 20.94 4.93 0.11
CA GLY A 75 21.63 3.72 0.59
C GLY A 75 23.01 3.94 1.20
N THR A 76 23.55 2.90 1.82
CA THR A 76 24.90 2.95 2.43
C THR A 76 25.98 3.09 1.34
N SER A 77 27.24 3.31 1.74
CA SER A 77 28.40 3.44 0.84
C SER A 77 28.71 2.22 -0.05
N SER A 78 27.83 1.21 -0.06
CA SER A 78 27.93 -0.07 -0.73
C SER A 78 26.86 -0.25 -1.83
N HIS A 79 26.29 0.85 -2.34
CA HIS A 79 25.22 0.84 -3.36
C HIS A 79 24.03 -0.07 -3.02
N THR A 80 23.73 -0.21 -1.72
CA THR A 80 22.58 -0.97 -1.25
C THR A 80 21.56 -0.04 -0.61
N SER A 81 20.31 -0.13 -1.07
CA SER A 81 19.19 0.59 -0.46
C SER A 81 19.05 0.21 1.02
N ARG A 82 18.70 1.19 1.85
CA ARG A 82 18.43 0.97 3.27
C ARG A 82 17.17 0.15 3.42
N ASP A 83 17.29 -1.06 3.92
CA ASP A 83 16.17 -1.97 4.15
C ASP A 83 15.37 -1.67 5.43
N ASN A 84 15.74 -0.66 6.23
CA ASN A 84 14.98 -0.23 7.41
C ASN A 84 13.90 0.84 7.13
N SER A 85 13.63 1.11 5.86
CA SER A 85 12.73 2.16 5.35
C SER A 85 11.39 1.63 4.83
N GLY A 86 10.98 0.43 5.28
CA GLY A 86 9.66 -0.11 4.91
C GLY A 86 9.60 -0.70 3.50
N PHE A 87 10.71 -0.66 2.76
CA PHE A 87 10.87 -1.23 1.43
C PHE A 87 11.95 -2.31 1.40
N VAL A 88 11.80 -3.24 0.45
CA VAL A 88 12.85 -4.18 0.02
C VAL A 88 13.23 -3.80 -1.41
N SER A 89 14.52 -3.60 -1.64
CA SER A 89 15.03 -3.25 -2.96
C SER A 89 15.00 -4.46 -3.93
N THR A 90 14.59 -4.19 -5.16
CA THR A 90 14.62 -5.09 -6.31
C THR A 90 14.94 -4.26 -7.56
N THR A 91 15.36 -4.88 -8.65
CA THR A 91 15.69 -4.20 -9.92
C THR A 91 14.92 -4.82 -11.08
N ALA A 92 14.55 -4.04 -12.09
CA ALA A 92 14.04 -4.58 -13.34
C ALA A 92 15.15 -5.20 -14.23
N SER A 93 16.42 -4.91 -13.94
CA SER A 93 17.57 -5.36 -14.72
C SER A 93 18.20 -6.61 -14.10
N GLY A 94 18.12 -7.74 -14.82
CA GLY A 94 18.81 -8.97 -14.44
C GLY A 94 20.33 -8.80 -14.42
N ASP A 95 20.87 -8.08 -15.40
CA ASP A 95 22.30 -7.77 -15.52
C ASP A 95 22.80 -6.95 -14.33
N PHE A 96 22.01 -5.95 -13.88
CA PHE A 96 22.35 -5.17 -12.68
C PHE A 96 22.34 -6.05 -11.42
N ALA A 97 21.33 -6.93 -11.27
CA ALA A 97 21.29 -7.85 -10.14
C ALA A 97 22.50 -8.79 -10.10
N GLU A 98 22.94 -9.29 -11.26
CA GLU A 98 24.13 -10.10 -11.38
C GLU A 98 25.40 -9.31 -11.04
N GLN A 99 25.56 -8.12 -11.62
CA GLN A 99 26.69 -7.25 -11.30
C GLN A 99 26.75 -6.95 -9.79
N HIS A 100 25.63 -6.58 -9.18
CA HIS A 100 25.55 -6.34 -7.75
C HIS A 100 25.93 -7.57 -6.92
N LEU A 101 25.52 -8.77 -7.33
CA LEU A 101 25.92 -10.01 -6.68
C LEU A 101 27.43 -10.24 -6.76
N LEU A 102 28.02 -10.02 -7.94
CA LEU A 102 29.44 -10.25 -8.19
C LEU A 102 30.33 -9.23 -7.47
N ASP A 103 29.95 -7.95 -7.51
CA ASP A 103 30.76 -6.85 -7.00
C ASP A 103 30.57 -6.61 -5.49
N ASP A 104 29.33 -6.74 -4.99
CA ASP A 104 28.98 -6.32 -3.62
C ASP A 104 28.63 -7.48 -2.67
N LEU A 105 28.39 -8.70 -3.20
CA LEU A 105 28.03 -9.89 -2.41
C LEU A 105 29.05 -11.04 -2.50
N ASP A 106 30.33 -10.70 -2.67
CA ASP A 106 31.45 -11.66 -2.72
C ASP A 106 31.25 -12.80 -3.75
N ALA A 107 30.55 -12.49 -4.86
CA ALA A 107 30.21 -13.42 -5.92
C ALA A 107 29.51 -14.73 -5.44
N THR A 108 28.87 -14.69 -4.26
CA THR A 108 28.24 -15.86 -3.66
C THR A 108 26.89 -15.50 -3.07
N GLY A 109 25.83 -16.09 -3.61
CA GLY A 109 24.48 -15.77 -3.18
C GLY A 109 23.43 -16.31 -4.14
N TYR A 110 22.31 -15.61 -4.21
CA TYR A 110 21.18 -15.99 -5.04
C TYR A 110 20.63 -14.76 -5.75
N ILE A 111 20.26 -14.92 -7.02
CA ILE A 111 19.41 -13.97 -7.73
C ILE A 111 18.00 -14.55 -7.75
N TYR A 112 17.09 -13.90 -7.02
CA TYR A 112 15.68 -14.26 -6.99
C TYR A 112 14.92 -13.55 -8.11
N ARG A 113 14.14 -14.31 -8.87
CA ARG A 113 13.15 -13.78 -9.81
C ARG A 113 11.82 -13.64 -9.12
N ILE A 114 11.23 -12.47 -9.15
CA ILE A 114 10.03 -12.11 -8.37
C ILE A 114 8.99 -11.57 -9.33
N HIS A 115 7.78 -12.15 -9.32
CA HIS A 115 6.69 -11.61 -10.12
C HIS A 115 6.22 -10.27 -9.53
N VAL A 116 6.02 -9.26 -10.37
CA VAL A 116 5.52 -7.97 -9.88
C VAL A 116 4.10 -8.07 -9.33
N ALA A 117 3.78 -7.20 -8.39
CA ALA A 117 2.41 -6.91 -7.96
C ALA A 117 2.35 -5.46 -7.47
N GLU A 118 1.17 -5.01 -7.03
CA GLU A 118 0.93 -3.62 -6.68
C GLU A 118 1.80 -3.14 -5.49
N ASN A 119 2.37 -4.04 -4.70
CA ASN A 119 3.35 -3.71 -3.66
C ASN A 119 4.75 -3.36 -4.20
N ILE A 120 5.04 -3.59 -5.48
CA ILE A 120 6.32 -3.27 -6.10
C ILE A 120 6.17 -1.97 -6.89
N VAL A 121 6.77 -0.87 -6.43
CA VAL A 121 6.63 0.48 -6.99
C VAL A 121 7.91 0.93 -7.69
N ASP A 122 7.78 1.74 -8.74
CA ASP A 122 8.91 2.25 -9.52
C ASP A 122 9.62 3.36 -8.71
N ALA A 123 10.82 3.07 -8.18
CA ALA A 123 11.48 3.99 -7.27
C ALA A 123 12.00 5.24 -8.00
N ALA A 124 12.60 5.01 -9.18
CA ALA A 124 13.14 6.06 -10.03
C ALA A 124 12.04 7.03 -10.48
N ALA A 125 10.92 6.53 -10.98
CA ALA A 125 9.82 7.38 -11.43
C ALA A 125 9.09 8.08 -10.26
N SER A 126 9.07 7.47 -9.06
CA SER A 126 8.46 8.07 -7.87
C SER A 126 9.26 9.25 -7.30
N LEU A 127 10.59 9.22 -7.46
CA LEU A 127 11.51 10.25 -6.97
C LEU A 127 11.97 11.22 -8.08
N GLY A 128 11.76 10.85 -9.34
CA GLY A 128 12.10 11.67 -10.51
C GLY A 128 13.57 12.09 -10.51
N PRO A 129 13.88 13.39 -10.71
CA PRO A 129 15.27 13.85 -10.77
C PRO A 129 16.03 13.74 -9.45
N TYR A 130 15.37 13.37 -8.35
CA TYR A 130 15.97 13.18 -7.04
C TYR A 130 16.36 11.73 -6.76
N TYR A 131 16.13 10.81 -7.71
CA TYR A 131 16.62 9.44 -7.61
C TYR A 131 18.13 9.40 -7.89
N PRO A 132 18.96 8.87 -6.97
CA PRO A 132 20.42 8.98 -7.08
C PRO A 132 21.06 7.98 -8.06
N TYR A 133 20.38 6.87 -8.40
CA TYR A 133 21.02 5.73 -9.08
C TYR A 133 20.22 5.25 -10.30
N PRO A 134 20.08 6.05 -11.37
CA PRO A 134 19.21 5.74 -12.50
C PRO A 134 19.51 4.40 -13.19
N ASP A 135 20.75 3.92 -13.13
CA ASP A 135 21.19 2.67 -13.75
C ASP A 135 20.73 1.40 -12.99
N GLU A 136 20.27 1.53 -11.73
CA GLU A 136 19.82 0.37 -10.95
C GLU A 136 18.45 -0.14 -11.40
N GLU A 137 17.68 0.67 -12.14
CA GLU A 137 16.27 0.38 -12.50
C GLU A 137 15.46 -0.14 -11.29
N GLU A 138 15.62 0.51 -10.14
CA GLU A 138 15.07 0.01 -8.88
C GLU A 138 13.54 0.07 -8.85
N PHE A 139 12.99 -1.07 -8.48
CA PHE A 139 11.61 -1.20 -8.03
C PHE A 139 11.61 -1.56 -6.55
N ALA A 140 10.98 -0.73 -5.73
CA ALA A 140 10.94 -0.90 -4.29
C ALA A 140 9.67 -1.69 -3.89
N ALA A 141 9.85 -2.81 -3.20
CA ALA A 141 8.75 -3.60 -2.67
C ALA A 141 8.30 -3.07 -1.30
N ILE A 142 7.21 -2.31 -1.26
CA ILE A 142 6.62 -1.81 -0.01
C ILE A 142 6.12 -2.97 0.85
N ALA A 143 6.44 -2.95 2.16
CA ALA A 143 6.18 -4.03 3.10
C ALA A 143 6.81 -5.39 2.73
N GLY A 144 7.75 -5.42 1.78
CA GLY A 144 8.50 -6.59 1.38
C GLY A 144 7.88 -7.43 0.27
N VAL A 145 8.48 -8.59 0.04
CA VAL A 145 8.13 -9.56 -1.02
C VAL A 145 7.73 -10.86 -0.36
N ARG A 146 6.55 -11.37 -0.69
CA ARG A 146 6.05 -12.64 -0.12
C ARG A 146 6.70 -13.84 -0.82
N TRP A 147 6.99 -14.91 -0.09
CA TRP A 147 7.59 -16.13 -0.69
C TRP A 147 6.77 -16.67 -1.87
N ILE A 148 5.45 -16.62 -1.77
CA ILE A 148 4.51 -17.06 -2.81
C ILE A 148 4.53 -16.19 -4.08
N GLN A 149 5.19 -15.02 -4.04
CA GLN A 149 5.39 -14.08 -5.15
C GLN A 149 6.72 -14.36 -5.89
N VAL A 150 7.64 -15.11 -5.28
CA VAL A 150 8.94 -15.48 -5.85
C VAL A 150 8.74 -16.59 -6.88
N LEU A 151 9.19 -16.36 -8.12
CA LEU A 151 9.12 -17.33 -9.22
C LEU A 151 10.16 -18.45 -9.08
N GLY A 152 11.33 -18.12 -8.54
CA GLY A 152 12.46 -19.02 -8.41
C GLY A 152 13.75 -18.25 -8.18
N TRP A 153 14.87 -18.95 -8.27
CA TRP A 153 16.18 -18.36 -8.03
C TRP A 153 17.29 -19.06 -8.81
N THR A 154 18.36 -18.32 -9.06
CA THR A 154 19.64 -18.83 -9.54
C THR A 154 20.65 -18.71 -8.41
N GLU A 155 21.40 -19.77 -8.11
CA GLU A 155 22.50 -19.73 -7.13
C GLU A 155 23.80 -19.34 -7.83
N TYR A 156 24.63 -18.55 -7.18
CA TYR A 156 25.99 -18.24 -7.61
C TYR A 156 26.98 -18.73 -6.56
N ARG A 157 28.03 -19.43 -7.00
CA ARG A 157 29.10 -19.95 -6.12
C ARG A 157 30.45 -19.48 -6.62
N ASN A 158 31.06 -18.52 -5.92
CA ASN A 158 32.32 -17.90 -6.34
C ASN A 158 32.27 -17.35 -7.79
N GLY A 159 31.12 -16.80 -8.18
CA GLY A 159 30.87 -16.24 -9.52
C GLY A 159 30.34 -17.24 -10.54
N ASP A 160 30.36 -18.55 -10.25
CA ASP A 160 29.78 -19.56 -11.14
C ASP A 160 28.24 -19.57 -11.01
N GLU A 161 27.55 -19.25 -12.10
CA GLU A 161 26.09 -19.36 -12.22
C GLU A 161 25.66 -20.83 -12.23
N MET A 162 24.72 -21.18 -11.37
CA MET A 162 24.11 -22.52 -11.30
C MET A 162 22.79 -22.58 -12.08
N ASP A 163 22.20 -23.76 -12.24
CA ASP A 163 20.89 -23.90 -12.88
C ASP A 163 19.80 -23.14 -12.11
N TYR A 164 18.90 -22.49 -12.85
CA TYR A 164 17.71 -21.85 -12.30
C TYR A 164 16.77 -22.90 -11.68
N VAL A 165 16.30 -22.61 -10.46
CA VAL A 165 15.36 -23.45 -9.72
C VAL A 165 14.03 -22.73 -9.59
N GLU A 166 12.96 -23.35 -10.11
CA GLU A 166 11.60 -22.88 -9.93
C GLU A 166 11.14 -23.02 -8.48
N ASN A 167 10.42 -22.02 -7.98
CA ASN A 167 9.79 -22.09 -6.67
C ASN A 167 8.46 -22.86 -6.74
N PRO A 168 8.36 -24.07 -6.14
CA PRO A 168 7.11 -24.84 -6.17
C PRO A 168 5.98 -24.21 -5.36
N ASP A 169 6.28 -23.23 -4.50
CA ASP A 169 5.27 -22.52 -3.71
C ASP A 169 4.77 -21.23 -4.39
N TYR A 170 5.25 -20.89 -5.60
CA TYR A 170 4.73 -19.76 -6.38
C TYR A 170 3.23 -19.93 -6.65
N ARG A 171 2.46 -18.85 -6.52
CA ARG A 171 0.99 -18.87 -6.68
C ARG A 171 0.56 -18.07 -7.89
N SER A 172 0.66 -18.69 -9.06
CA SER A 172 0.33 -18.10 -10.37
C SER A 172 -1.06 -17.47 -10.40
N GLU A 173 -2.05 -18.10 -9.77
CA GLU A 173 -3.43 -17.60 -9.73
C GLU A 173 -3.59 -16.26 -8.99
N LEU A 174 -2.58 -15.85 -8.19
CA LEU A 174 -2.56 -14.59 -7.47
C LEU A 174 -1.78 -13.50 -8.19
N PHE A 175 -0.75 -13.89 -8.94
CA PHE A 175 0.29 -12.97 -9.43
C PHE A 175 0.35 -12.83 -10.95
N ASP A 176 0.04 -13.86 -11.76
CA ASP A 176 0.25 -13.83 -13.23
C ASP A 176 -0.51 -12.71 -13.98
N SER A 177 -1.56 -12.18 -13.37
CA SER A 177 -2.35 -11.06 -13.93
C SER A 177 -2.04 -9.71 -13.30
N ARG A 178 -1.11 -9.68 -12.34
CA ARG A 178 -0.74 -8.48 -11.57
C ARG A 178 0.30 -7.68 -12.31
N ARG A 179 0.33 -6.40 -11.94
CA ARG A 179 1.23 -5.39 -12.49
C ARG A 179 1.92 -4.69 -11.33
N THR A 180 3.04 -4.06 -11.59
CA THR A 180 3.67 -3.12 -10.65
C THR A 180 2.68 -2.04 -10.20
N GLY A 181 2.90 -1.49 -9.01
CA GLY A 181 2.27 -0.26 -8.57
C GLY A 181 2.63 0.96 -9.43
N GLY A 182 3.69 0.88 -10.24
CA GLY A 182 4.18 2.01 -11.03
C GLY A 182 4.75 3.13 -10.17
N ALA A 183 4.79 4.34 -10.73
CA ALA A 183 5.23 5.54 -10.01
C ALA A 183 4.24 5.92 -8.90
N GLN A 184 4.74 6.13 -7.69
CA GLN A 184 3.97 6.53 -6.50
C GLN A 184 4.66 7.73 -5.80
N PRO A 185 4.55 8.95 -6.37
CA PRO A 185 5.23 10.13 -5.82
C PRO A 185 4.87 10.48 -4.37
N GLN A 186 3.68 10.08 -3.90
CA GLN A 186 3.27 10.24 -2.49
C GLN A 186 4.10 9.38 -1.53
N LEU A 187 4.75 8.32 -2.02
CA LEU A 187 5.66 7.49 -1.22
C LEU A 187 7.09 8.05 -1.17
N ALA A 188 7.37 9.15 -1.87
CA ALA A 188 8.71 9.73 -1.95
C ALA A 188 9.31 10.02 -0.56
N GLY A 189 8.51 10.59 0.36
CA GLY A 189 8.94 10.82 1.74
C GLY A 189 10.16 11.74 1.88
N PHE A 190 10.29 12.76 1.04
CA PHE A 190 11.37 13.76 1.13
C PHE A 190 11.37 14.48 2.49
N PRO A 191 12.55 14.89 3.01
CA PRO A 191 12.62 15.67 4.24
C PRO A 191 11.91 17.03 4.11
N VAL A 192 11.54 17.63 5.24
CA VAL A 192 10.97 18.99 5.29
C VAL A 192 11.93 19.97 4.63
N GLY A 193 11.38 20.90 3.84
CA GLY A 193 12.17 21.91 3.12
C GLY A 193 12.92 21.40 1.89
N HIS A 194 12.81 20.12 1.54
CA HIS A 194 13.41 19.59 0.31
C HIS A 194 12.84 20.30 -0.94
N PRO A 195 13.68 20.62 -1.96
CA PRO A 195 13.24 21.35 -3.16
C PRO A 195 12.08 20.69 -3.91
N ALA A 196 12.03 19.35 -3.92
CA ALA A 196 10.96 18.58 -4.57
C ALA A 196 9.55 19.03 -4.16
N TRP A 197 9.34 19.47 -2.92
CA TRP A 197 8.04 19.94 -2.45
C TRP A 197 7.53 21.22 -3.16
N HIS A 198 8.37 21.89 -3.95
CA HIS A 198 7.98 23.01 -4.80
C HIS A 198 7.70 22.61 -6.26
N GLU A 199 7.90 21.34 -6.61
CA GLU A 199 7.87 20.82 -7.97
C GLU A 199 6.70 19.85 -8.17
N ASP A 200 6.20 19.78 -9.41
CA ASP A 200 5.23 18.73 -9.75
C ASP A 200 5.92 17.35 -9.76
N PRO A 201 5.24 16.29 -9.28
CA PRO A 201 3.87 16.28 -8.74
C PRO A 201 3.80 16.54 -7.21
N TRP A 202 4.93 16.56 -6.50
CA TRP A 202 4.97 16.59 -5.03
C TRP A 202 4.43 17.87 -4.41
N ARG A 203 4.44 19.00 -5.13
CA ARG A 203 3.85 20.26 -4.64
C ARG A 203 2.39 20.14 -4.21
N PHE A 204 1.65 19.19 -4.77
CA PHE A 204 0.25 18.96 -4.41
C PHE A 204 0.08 18.19 -3.10
N MET A 205 1.16 17.64 -2.55
CA MET A 205 1.23 16.84 -1.33
C MET A 205 1.91 17.61 -0.19
N ALA A 206 2.26 18.87 -0.42
CA ALA A 206 2.90 19.74 0.56
C ALA A 206 2.08 21.00 0.84
N ASP A 207 2.27 21.54 2.03
CA ASP A 207 1.83 22.87 2.42
C ASP A 207 3.03 23.81 2.46
N CYS A 208 3.05 24.72 1.51
CA CYS A 208 4.09 25.74 1.37
C CYS A 208 3.59 27.04 1.99
N LEU A 209 3.91 27.27 3.27
CA LEU A 209 3.50 28.50 3.96
C LEU A 209 4.16 29.73 3.31
N SER A 210 3.33 30.62 2.76
CA SER A 210 3.76 31.97 2.38
C SER A 210 3.62 32.91 3.57
N PHE A 211 4.68 33.08 4.37
CA PHE A 211 4.66 34.05 5.47
C PHE A 211 4.59 35.49 4.93
N LYS A 212 3.42 36.12 5.07
CA LYS A 212 3.30 37.58 4.98
C LYS A 212 3.95 38.21 6.21
N LYS A 213 5.05 38.93 5.96
CA LYS A 213 5.81 39.85 6.84
C LYS A 213 6.96 39.23 7.65
N ARG A 214 8.15 39.37 7.05
CA ARG A 214 9.45 39.74 7.65
C ARG A 214 10.45 38.67 8.12
N GLN A 215 10.20 37.37 7.98
CA GLN A 215 11.28 36.38 7.87
C GLN A 215 10.93 35.36 6.80
N LEU A 216 11.82 35.23 5.82
CA LEU A 216 11.60 34.57 4.54
C LEU A 216 12.24 33.18 4.59
N PHE A 217 11.50 32.18 5.06
CA PHE A 217 11.75 30.79 4.72
C PHE A 217 10.40 30.17 4.39
N SER A 218 10.12 30.06 3.08
CA SER A 218 9.02 29.26 2.55
C SER A 218 9.43 27.79 2.62
N GLU A 219 9.50 27.23 3.81
CA GLU A 219 9.69 25.79 3.94
C GLU A 219 8.35 25.12 3.65
N CYS A 220 8.32 24.35 2.56
CA CYS A 220 7.22 23.42 2.33
C CYS A 220 7.37 22.23 3.27
N VAL A 221 6.26 21.87 3.90
CA VAL A 221 6.14 20.72 4.78
C VAL A 221 5.19 19.73 4.09
N PRO A 222 5.49 18.41 4.07
CA PRO A 222 4.52 17.43 3.57
C PRO A 222 3.24 17.48 4.41
N ARG A 223 2.07 17.32 3.74
CA ARG A 223 0.77 17.33 4.42
C ARG A 223 0.58 16.15 5.36
N ASP A 224 1.03 14.99 4.90
CA ASP A 224 0.97 13.73 5.63
C ASP A 224 2.39 13.17 5.79
N SER A 225 2.59 12.35 6.81
CA SER A 225 3.85 11.64 7.02
C SER A 225 4.05 10.53 5.98
N ALA A 226 5.32 10.15 5.74
CA ALA A 226 5.63 9.02 4.88
C ALA A 226 4.97 7.71 5.36
N LEU A 227 4.81 7.56 6.68
CA LEU A 227 4.10 6.43 7.29
C LEU A 227 2.61 6.42 6.93
N GLU A 228 1.95 7.57 6.95
CA GLU A 228 0.53 7.69 6.57
C GLU A 228 0.36 7.35 5.08
N HIS A 229 1.14 7.95 4.19
CA HIS A 229 1.10 7.61 2.77
C HIS A 229 1.42 6.13 2.48
N GLY A 230 2.40 5.54 3.17
CA GLY A 230 2.71 4.12 3.07
C GLY A 230 1.57 3.22 3.56
N SER A 231 0.94 3.59 4.68
CA SER A 231 -0.20 2.85 5.25
C SER A 231 -1.41 2.90 4.33
N ASP A 232 -1.74 4.09 3.83
CA ASP A 232 -2.86 4.31 2.92
C ASP A 232 -2.63 3.59 1.60
N TYR A 233 -1.41 3.67 1.05
CA TYR A 233 -1.08 2.95 -0.17
C TYR A 233 -1.23 1.43 0.00
N LEU A 234 -0.69 0.85 1.07
CA LEU A 234 -0.83 -0.59 1.33
C LEU A 234 -2.30 -0.99 1.51
N ALA A 235 -3.10 -0.18 2.21
CA ALA A 235 -4.54 -0.42 2.34
C ALA A 235 -5.26 -0.30 0.98
N SER A 236 -4.80 0.60 0.10
CA SER A 236 -5.33 0.80 -1.25
C SER A 236 -4.91 -0.28 -2.25
N ALA A 237 -3.77 -0.94 -2.04
CA ALA A 237 -3.22 -1.97 -2.91
C ALA A 237 -3.65 -3.39 -2.48
N THR A 238 -3.86 -3.61 -1.18
CA THR A 238 -4.27 -4.91 -0.64
C THR A 238 -5.73 -5.19 -0.97
N ARG A 239 -6.05 -6.41 -1.41
CA ARG A 239 -7.42 -6.86 -1.71
C ARG A 239 -7.78 -8.08 -0.88
N PHE A 240 -9.01 -8.16 -0.39
CA PHE A 240 -9.55 -9.36 0.23
C PHE A 240 -10.73 -9.91 -0.58
N ASP A 241 -10.89 -11.23 -0.56
CA ASP A 241 -11.97 -11.95 -1.26
C ASP A 241 -12.98 -12.59 -0.31
N SER A 242 -12.70 -12.55 0.98
CA SER A 242 -13.62 -12.97 2.03
C SER A 242 -13.41 -12.15 3.28
N LEU A 243 -14.53 -11.83 3.94
CA LEU A 243 -14.59 -11.14 5.21
C LEU A 243 -15.57 -11.89 6.10
N LYS A 244 -15.09 -12.31 7.27
CA LYS A 244 -15.91 -12.91 8.32
C LYS A 244 -15.95 -11.97 9.50
N LEU A 245 -17.15 -11.64 9.92
CA LEU A 245 -17.39 -10.82 11.10
C LEU A 245 -17.91 -11.70 12.22
N ARG A 246 -17.34 -11.54 13.41
CA ARG A 246 -17.82 -12.15 14.65
C ARG A 246 -18.09 -11.06 15.67
N VAL A 247 -19.30 -11.01 16.21
CA VAL A 247 -19.68 -10.05 17.26
C VAL A 247 -20.19 -10.83 18.46
N GLN A 248 -19.79 -10.41 19.66
CA GLN A 248 -20.23 -11.01 20.91
C GLN A 248 -20.83 -9.94 21.82
N LEU A 249 -22.04 -10.20 22.32
CA LEU A 249 -22.65 -9.40 23.37
C LEU A 249 -22.01 -9.69 24.72
N ALA A 250 -21.94 -8.67 25.57
CA ALA A 250 -21.50 -8.81 26.95
C ALA A 250 -22.39 -9.80 27.70
N ASN A 251 -21.83 -10.46 28.72
CA ASN A 251 -22.57 -11.39 29.56
C ASN A 251 -23.12 -10.73 30.84
N ASP A 252 -23.18 -9.40 30.87
CA ASP A 252 -23.70 -8.63 32.00
C ASP A 252 -25.23 -8.75 32.12
N PHE A 253 -25.76 -8.37 33.28
CA PHE A 253 -27.20 -8.19 33.45
C PHE A 253 -27.69 -7.07 32.52
N TYR A 254 -28.77 -7.32 31.75
CA TYR A 254 -29.30 -6.45 30.68
C TYR A 254 -28.40 -6.22 29.45
N ALA A 255 -27.46 -7.11 29.14
CA ALA A 255 -26.65 -6.96 27.93
C ALA A 255 -27.28 -7.53 26.65
N GLY A 256 -28.44 -8.20 26.77
CA GLY A 256 -29.26 -8.61 25.62
C GLY A 256 -30.18 -7.48 25.15
N THR A 257 -30.85 -7.70 24.02
CA THR A 257 -31.88 -6.80 23.49
C THR A 257 -32.90 -7.57 22.68
N GLU A 258 -34.16 -7.14 22.72
CA GLU A 258 -35.21 -7.62 21.82
C GLU A 258 -35.09 -7.02 20.39
N ASP A 259 -34.24 -6.00 20.22
CA ASP A 259 -34.04 -5.32 18.95
C ASP A 259 -33.23 -6.11 17.94
N ALA A 260 -33.33 -5.68 16.68
CA ALA A 260 -32.45 -6.15 15.63
C ALA A 260 -31.13 -5.36 15.67
N ILE A 261 -30.02 -6.07 15.82
CA ILE A 261 -28.68 -5.49 15.72
C ILE A 261 -28.11 -5.87 14.36
N GLY A 262 -27.61 -4.88 13.63
CA GLY A 262 -26.87 -5.05 12.40
C GLY A 262 -25.55 -4.28 12.40
N VAL A 263 -24.80 -4.43 11.32
CA VAL A 263 -23.61 -3.64 11.05
C VAL A 263 -23.61 -3.08 9.65
N ARG A 264 -22.91 -1.96 9.49
CA ARG A 264 -22.65 -1.31 8.21
C ARG A 264 -21.16 -0.98 8.11
N PHE A 265 -20.60 -1.17 6.93
CA PHE A 265 -19.23 -0.79 6.64
C PHE A 265 -19.19 0.56 5.94
N GLY A 266 -18.37 1.50 6.42
CA GLY A 266 -18.18 2.82 5.83
C GLY A 266 -19.51 3.56 5.56
N SER A 267 -19.61 4.19 4.38
CA SER A 267 -20.82 4.86 3.87
C SER A 267 -21.74 3.95 3.06
N GLU A 268 -21.52 2.63 3.10
CA GLU A 268 -22.23 1.69 2.23
C GLU A 268 -23.70 1.56 2.60
N LYS A 269 -24.52 1.17 1.62
CA LYS A 269 -26.00 1.18 1.74
C LYS A 269 -26.59 -0.10 2.35
N SER A 270 -25.77 -1.12 2.59
CA SER A 270 -26.24 -2.46 2.95
C SER A 270 -25.94 -2.78 4.42
N ASP A 271 -27.00 -2.96 5.20
CA ASP A 271 -26.90 -3.42 6.59
C ASP A 271 -26.86 -4.93 6.64
N ILE A 272 -25.92 -5.46 7.43
CA ILE A 272 -25.79 -6.89 7.69
C ILE A 272 -26.44 -7.15 9.05
N SER A 273 -27.56 -7.88 9.05
CA SER A 273 -28.20 -8.32 10.29
C SER A 273 -27.28 -9.31 11.02
N LEU A 274 -27.07 -9.08 12.32
CA LEU A 274 -26.25 -9.93 13.19
C LEU A 274 -27.11 -10.70 14.18
N PHE A 275 -28.07 -10.01 14.79
CA PHE A 275 -28.92 -10.52 15.85
C PHE A 275 -30.35 -10.04 15.62
N ASN A 276 -31.31 -10.90 15.99
CA ASN A 276 -32.69 -10.53 16.21
C ASN A 276 -33.06 -11.16 17.56
N ASP A 277 -33.47 -10.35 18.53
CA ASP A 277 -33.80 -10.82 19.89
C ASP A 277 -32.65 -11.62 20.53
N ALA A 278 -31.53 -10.92 20.81
CA ALA A 278 -30.32 -11.55 21.31
C ALA A 278 -30.21 -11.53 22.83
N SER A 279 -29.84 -12.68 23.37
CA SER A 279 -29.53 -12.83 24.79
C SER A 279 -28.10 -12.36 25.10
N ARG A 280 -27.87 -11.92 26.34
CA ARG A 280 -26.52 -11.64 26.85
C ARG A 280 -25.55 -12.79 26.58
N GLY A 281 -24.29 -12.47 26.30
CA GLY A 281 -23.24 -13.46 25.99
C GLY A 281 -23.35 -14.12 24.62
N GLN A 282 -24.42 -13.88 23.85
CA GLN A 282 -24.62 -14.47 22.54
C GLN A 282 -23.57 -13.98 21.55
N THR A 283 -23.19 -14.86 20.63
CA THR A 283 -22.24 -14.59 19.57
C THR A 283 -22.90 -14.76 18.21
N ALA A 284 -22.73 -13.78 17.32
CA ALA A 284 -23.05 -13.90 15.90
C ALA A 284 -21.76 -14.08 15.11
N SER A 285 -21.83 -14.84 14.02
CA SER A 285 -20.75 -14.95 13.05
C SER A 285 -21.33 -14.96 11.64
N VAL A 286 -20.93 -13.99 10.83
CA VAL A 286 -21.46 -13.79 9.48
C VAL A 286 -20.31 -13.76 8.49
N ASP A 287 -20.42 -14.56 7.44
CA ASP A 287 -19.59 -14.45 6.25
C ASP A 287 -20.20 -13.36 5.35
N VAL A 288 -19.48 -12.26 5.17
CA VAL A 288 -19.96 -11.05 4.51
C VAL A 288 -19.99 -11.26 3.00
N ASN A 289 -21.15 -11.04 2.39
CA ASN A 289 -21.26 -11.05 0.93
C ASN A 289 -20.66 -9.75 0.36
N LEU A 290 -19.42 -9.85 -0.13
CA LEU A 290 -18.67 -8.69 -0.62
C LEU A 290 -19.34 -7.99 -1.81
N THR A 291 -19.96 -8.74 -2.71
CA THR A 291 -20.64 -8.14 -3.87
C THR A 291 -21.89 -7.34 -3.47
N VAL A 292 -22.57 -7.73 -2.39
CA VAL A 292 -23.75 -7.01 -1.89
C VAL A 292 -23.35 -5.78 -1.06
N VAL A 293 -22.27 -5.89 -0.29
CA VAL A 293 -21.85 -4.84 0.64
C VAL A 293 -20.95 -3.80 -0.04
N PHE A 294 -20.02 -4.23 -0.87
CA PHE A 294 -19.00 -3.38 -1.49
C PHE A 294 -19.10 -3.33 -3.03
N GLY A 295 -20.07 -4.01 -3.63
CA GLY A 295 -20.26 -4.03 -5.09
C GLY A 295 -19.21 -4.84 -5.87
N GLN A 296 -18.26 -5.48 -5.20
CA GLN A 296 -17.12 -6.17 -5.82
C GLN A 296 -16.81 -7.49 -5.12
N ALA A 297 -16.35 -8.48 -5.87
CA ALA A 297 -15.95 -9.79 -5.33
C ALA A 297 -14.56 -9.77 -4.65
N LYS A 298 -13.72 -8.79 -5.01
CA LYS A 298 -12.42 -8.52 -4.39
C LYS A 298 -12.39 -7.06 -3.98
N VAL A 299 -12.24 -6.80 -2.69
CA VAL A 299 -12.46 -5.47 -2.11
C VAL A 299 -11.13 -4.89 -1.62
N PRO A 300 -10.80 -3.62 -1.92
CA PRO A 300 -9.65 -2.94 -1.34
C PRO A 300 -9.74 -2.89 0.19
N LEU A 301 -8.63 -3.14 0.89
CA LEU A 301 -8.60 -3.11 2.36
C LEU A 301 -9.04 -1.74 2.91
N GLN A 302 -8.67 -0.65 2.23
CA GLN A 302 -9.12 0.72 2.55
C GLN A 302 -10.65 0.91 2.54
N SER A 303 -11.41 0.01 1.89
CA SER A 303 -12.87 0.07 1.88
C SER A 303 -13.48 -0.30 3.24
N LEU A 304 -12.68 -0.88 4.15
CA LEU A 304 -13.03 -1.09 5.56
C LEU A 304 -12.79 0.19 6.36
N SER A 305 -13.36 1.31 5.93
CA SER A 305 -13.14 2.65 6.50
C SER A 305 -13.96 2.94 7.77
N GLY A 306 -14.68 1.95 8.28
CA GLY A 306 -15.42 2.02 9.55
C GLY A 306 -16.41 0.87 9.69
N LEU A 307 -16.68 0.44 10.93
CA LEU A 307 -17.74 -0.50 11.27
C LEU A 307 -18.75 0.23 12.16
N LEU A 308 -19.89 0.57 11.59
CA LEU A 308 -21.01 1.14 12.34
C LEU A 308 -21.90 -0.01 12.81
N LEU A 309 -22.16 -0.04 14.11
CA LEU A 309 -23.16 -0.95 14.67
C LEU A 309 -24.50 -0.22 14.75
N ILE A 310 -25.55 -0.87 14.27
CA ILE A 310 -26.88 -0.28 14.11
C ILE A 310 -27.86 -1.10 14.93
N GLN A 311 -28.61 -0.45 15.81
CA GLN A 311 -29.77 -1.02 16.49
C GLN A 311 -31.01 -0.52 15.79
N THR A 312 -31.90 -1.44 15.41
CA THR A 312 -33.20 -1.12 14.84
C THR A 312 -34.27 -1.52 15.85
N PRO A 313 -34.91 -0.53 16.51
CA PRO A 313 -35.93 -0.79 17.51
C PRO A 313 -37.08 -1.62 16.96
N VAL A 314 -37.45 -2.69 17.65
CA VAL A 314 -38.66 -3.46 17.37
C VAL A 314 -39.73 -3.03 18.40
N PRO A 315 -40.96 -2.71 17.99
CA PRO A 315 -41.98 -2.28 18.95
C PRO A 315 -42.29 -3.36 19.98
N HIS A 316 -41.95 -3.11 21.25
CA HIS A 316 -42.24 -4.00 22.38
C HIS A 316 -42.94 -3.25 23.54
N PRO A 317 -43.67 -3.96 24.43
CA PRO A 317 -44.60 -3.34 25.38
C PRO A 317 -43.94 -2.62 26.57
N VAL A 318 -42.66 -2.87 26.86
CA VAL A 318 -42.01 -2.43 28.10
C VAL A 318 -40.59 -1.90 27.85
N ALA A 319 -40.50 -0.61 27.45
CA ALA A 319 -39.30 0.24 27.36
C ALA A 319 -38.19 -0.20 26.39
N ALA A 320 -37.64 0.76 25.63
CA ALA A 320 -36.45 0.53 24.78
C ALA A 320 -35.27 0.09 25.66
N ASP A 321 -34.63 -1.04 25.33
CA ASP A 321 -33.47 -1.55 26.04
C ASP A 321 -32.16 -1.24 25.30
N ASP A 322 -31.11 -0.93 26.06
CA ASP A 322 -29.77 -0.73 25.53
C ASP A 322 -28.98 -2.04 25.69
N PHE A 323 -28.32 -2.50 24.62
CA PHE A 323 -27.45 -3.68 24.66
C PHE A 323 -25.99 -3.29 24.97
N LYS A 324 -25.16 -4.30 25.29
CA LYS A 324 -23.71 -4.12 25.51
C LYS A 324 -22.90 -5.08 24.67
N ILE A 325 -21.87 -4.56 24.01
CA ILE A 325 -20.91 -5.36 23.22
C ILE A 325 -19.71 -5.71 24.08
N GLN A 326 -19.33 -6.99 24.06
CA GLN A 326 -18.07 -7.46 24.64
C GLN A 326 -16.90 -7.28 23.67
N GLY A 327 -17.15 -7.50 22.38
CA GLY A 327 -16.16 -7.30 21.33
C GLY A 327 -16.72 -7.57 19.93
N ALA A 328 -16.09 -6.95 18.93
CA ALA A 328 -16.30 -7.22 17.52
C ALA A 328 -14.95 -7.59 16.90
N PHE A 329 -14.92 -8.69 16.15
CA PHE A 329 -13.71 -9.22 15.54
C PHE A 329 -13.96 -9.43 14.04
N GLY A 330 -13.24 -8.69 13.22
CA GLY A 330 -13.19 -8.90 11.77
C GLY A 330 -11.99 -9.76 11.40
N GLY A 331 -12.20 -10.74 10.53
CA GLY A 331 -11.13 -11.50 9.89
C GLY A 331 -11.36 -11.51 8.39
N CYS A 332 -10.43 -10.96 7.62
CA CYS A 332 -10.41 -11.12 6.16
C CYS A 332 -9.45 -12.24 5.76
N ARG A 333 -9.65 -12.83 4.57
CA ARG A 333 -8.58 -13.57 3.90
C ARG A 333 -8.21 -12.86 2.61
N GLU A 334 -6.93 -12.59 2.47
CA GLU A 334 -6.28 -12.49 1.16
C GLU A 334 -5.73 -13.89 0.87
N ALA A 335 -6.26 -14.57 -0.16
CA ALA A 335 -5.76 -15.83 -0.69
C ALA A 335 -4.85 -16.64 0.27
N ARG A 336 -5.47 -17.22 1.31
CA ARG A 336 -4.91 -18.15 2.30
C ARG A 336 -3.85 -17.67 3.31
N TYR A 337 -3.35 -16.43 3.33
CA TYR A 337 -2.19 -16.11 4.21
C TYR A 337 -2.20 -14.80 5.02
N LEU A 338 -3.27 -13.99 4.98
CA LEU A 338 -3.40 -12.85 5.89
C LEU A 338 -4.76 -12.79 6.56
N THR A 339 -4.76 -12.78 7.89
CA THR A 339 -5.87 -12.32 8.73
C THR A 339 -5.68 -10.83 9.02
N CYS A 340 -6.46 -9.98 8.36
CA CYS A 340 -6.63 -8.59 8.80
C CYS A 340 -7.51 -8.63 10.06
N ALA A 341 -6.92 -8.35 11.23
CA ALA A 341 -7.66 -8.21 12.47
C ALA A 341 -7.92 -6.71 12.70
N ALA A 342 -9.20 -6.34 12.74
CA ALA A 342 -9.62 -5.08 13.37
C ALA A 342 -10.00 -5.41 14.82
N SER A 343 -9.40 -4.70 15.77
CA SER A 343 -9.66 -4.81 17.21
C SER A 343 -10.37 -3.57 17.73
#